data_AF-A0A2N2CML5-F1
#
_entry.id   AF-A0A2N2CML5-F1
#
_cell.length_a   1.000
_cell.length_b   1.000
_cell.length_c   1.000
_cell.angle_alpha   90.00
_cell.angle_beta   90.00
_cell.angle_gamma   90.00
#
_symmetry.space_group_name_H-M   'P 1'
#
loop_
_entity.id
_entity.type
_entity.pdbx_description
1 polymer ?
#
loop_
_entity_poly.entity_id
_entity_poly.type
_entity_poly.pdbx_seq_one_letter_code
_entity_poly.pdbx_strand_id
1 'polypeptide(L)'
;MNWKLDIKQRLRNKKFMTSLVLSLAVMVGSYFSLSPTDLTTWGAVLDVGLKIVSNPWVVGSVVWNIYNAFTNPLSDGLGDGE
;
A
#
# COMPACT_ATOMS: atom_id res chain seq x y z
N MET A 1 -20.10 -7.96 10.41
CA MET A 1 -18.85 -7.26 10.00
C MET A 1 -18.52 -6.19 11.04
N ASN A 2 -17.46 -6.36 11.84
CA ASN A 2 -17.01 -5.31 12.76
C ASN A 2 -15.74 -4.69 12.20
N TRP A 3 -15.93 -3.65 11.38
CA TRP A 3 -14.90 -2.92 10.66
C TRP A 3 -13.65 -2.57 11.51
N LYS A 4 -13.85 -2.24 12.79
CA LYS A 4 -12.74 -1.91 13.70
C LYS A 4 -11.89 -3.13 14.08
N LEU A 5 -12.50 -4.30 14.24
CA LEU A 5 -11.79 -5.56 14.52
C LEU A 5 -11.01 -6.03 13.29
N ASP A 6 -11.61 -5.92 12.09
CA ASP A 6 -11.01 -6.38 10.83
C ASP A 6 -9.78 -5.55 10.46
N ILE A 7 -9.82 -4.23 10.61
CA ILE A 7 -8.64 -3.35 10.41
C ILE A 7 -7.53 -3.70 11.40
N LYS A 8 -7.87 -3.89 12.68
CA LYS A 8 -6.87 -4.21 13.72
C LYS A 8 -6.18 -5.55 13.44
N GLN A 9 -6.91 -6.54 12.92
CA GLN A 9 -6.35 -7.83 12.51
C GLN A 9 -5.48 -7.70 11.27
N ARG A 10 -5.89 -6.90 10.27
CA ARG A 10 -5.10 -6.63 9.05
C ARG A 10 -3.79 -5.91 9.35
N LEU A 11 -3.81 -4.91 10.23
CA LEU A 11 -2.59 -4.22 10.70
C LEU A 11 -1.65 -5.16 11.45
N ARG A 12 -2.18 -6.19 12.14
CA ARG A 12 -1.37 -7.21 12.83
C ARG A 12 -0.85 -8.29 11.88
N ASN A 13 -1.49 -8.48 10.73
CA ASN A 13 -1.07 -9.44 9.71
C ASN A 13 0.14 -8.91 8.94
N LYS A 14 1.32 -9.43 9.28
CA LYS A 14 2.60 -9.07 8.64
C LYS A 14 2.56 -9.25 7.12
N LYS A 15 1.95 -10.34 6.61
CA LYS A 15 1.90 -10.62 5.16
C LYS A 15 1.07 -9.57 4.41
N PHE A 16 -0.04 -9.15 4.99
CA PHE A 16 -0.88 -8.09 4.42
C PHE A 16 -0.14 -6.74 4.42
N MET A 17 0.50 -6.39 5.53
CA MET A 17 1.31 -5.16 5.64
C MET A 17 2.48 -5.14 4.64
N THR A 18 3.21 -6.24 4.49
CA THR A 18 4.32 -6.31 3.52
C THR A 18 3.82 -6.17 2.09
N SER A 19 2.69 -6.80 1.76
CA SER A 19 2.07 -6.71 0.43
C SER A 19 1.56 -5.29 0.14
N LEU A 20 0.96 -4.64 1.11
CA LEU A 20 0.50 -3.25 1.00
C LEU A 20 1.68 -2.29 0.74
N VAL A 21 2.77 -2.43 1.51
CA VAL A 21 3.97 -1.59 1.33
C VAL A 21 4.61 -1.83 -0.04
N LEU A 22 4.75 -3.09 -0.49
CA LEU A 22 5.29 -3.39 -1.82
C LEU A 22 4.40 -2.83 -2.93
N SER A 23 3.08 -2.98 -2.82
CA SER A 23 2.13 -2.46 -3.81
C SER A 23 2.24 -0.94 -3.94
N LEU A 24 2.30 -0.23 -2.81
CA LEU A 24 2.50 1.22 -2.80
C LEU A 24 3.87 1.60 -3.39
N ALA A 25 4.92 0.86 -3.07
CA ALA A 25 6.26 1.10 -3.62
C ALA A 25 6.29 0.92 -5.15
N VAL A 26 5.65 -0.11 -5.70
CA VAL A 26 5.55 -0.33 -7.15
C VAL A 26 4.74 0.77 -7.82
N MET A 27 3.59 1.14 -7.25
CA MET A 27 2.74 2.21 -7.77
C MET A 27 3.49 3.55 -7.82
N VAL A 28 4.14 3.93 -6.72
CA VAL A 28 4.93 5.17 -6.64
C VAL A 28 6.13 5.10 -7.59
N GLY A 29 6.82 3.96 -7.63
CA GLY A 29 7.93 3.72 -8.54
C GLY A 29 7.53 3.92 -9.99
N SER A 30 6.39 3.38 -10.40
CA SER A 30 5.84 3.57 -11.74
C SER A 30 5.47 5.04 -11.99
N TYR A 31 4.81 5.71 -11.05
CA TYR A 31 4.38 7.10 -11.19
C TYR A 31 5.56 8.06 -11.42
N PHE A 32 6.65 7.89 -10.67
CA PHE A 32 7.85 8.71 -10.80
C PHE A 32 8.88 8.14 -11.79
N SER A 33 8.55 7.05 -12.50
CA SER A 33 9.46 6.35 -13.42
C SER A 33 10.81 5.99 -12.78
N LEU A 34 10.78 5.55 -11.51
CA LEU A 34 11.97 5.20 -10.74
C LEU A 34 12.51 3.84 -11.14
N SER A 35 13.82 3.76 -11.30
CA SER A 35 14.58 2.51 -11.37
C SER A 35 14.97 2.03 -9.97
N PRO A 36 15.14 0.72 -9.73
CA PRO A 36 15.70 0.21 -8.47
C PRO A 36 17.06 0.82 -8.11
N THR A 37 17.85 1.22 -9.12
CA THR A 37 19.15 1.89 -8.94
C THR A 37 19.02 3.27 -8.30
N ASP A 38 17.86 3.91 -8.42
CA ASP A 38 17.61 5.25 -7.90
C ASP A 38 17.34 5.24 -6.40
N LEU A 39 17.01 4.08 -5.83
CA LEU A 39 16.67 3.88 -4.41
C LEU A 39 17.77 3.17 -3.63
N THR A 40 19.02 3.33 -4.05
CA THR A 40 20.20 2.66 -3.43
C THR A 40 20.68 3.35 -2.15
N THR A 41 20.19 4.55 -1.85
CA THR A 41 20.54 5.31 -0.64
C THR A 41 19.30 5.69 0.16
N TRP A 42 19.44 5.79 1.48
CA TRP A 42 18.35 6.27 2.34
C TRP A 42 17.93 7.71 2.04
N GLY A 43 18.85 8.55 1.56
CA GLY A 43 18.53 9.90 1.10
C GLY A 43 17.54 9.89 -0.06
N ALA A 44 17.78 9.04 -1.06
CA ALA A 44 16.87 8.92 -2.20
C ALA A 44 15.48 8.40 -1.80
N VAL A 45 15.41 7.48 -0.84
CA VAL A 45 14.13 7.01 -0.27
C VAL A 45 13.37 8.16 0.39
N LEU A 46 14.06 9.01 1.16
CA LEU A 46 13.45 10.18 1.80
C LEU A 46 12.98 11.21 0.76
N ASP A 47 13.76 11.48 -0.28
CA ASP A 47 13.40 12.40 -1.36
C ASP A 47 12.13 11.94 -2.09
N VAL A 48 12.00 10.64 -2.36
CA VAL A 48 10.77 10.07 -2.95
C VAL A 48 9.60 10.18 -1.97
N GLY A 49 9.83 9.95 -0.68
CA GLY A 49 8.86 10.22 0.37
C GLY A 49 8.34 11.66 0.34
N LEU A 50 9.24 12.63 0.21
CA LEU A 50 8.92 14.05 0.10
C LEU A 50 8.13 14.37 -1.18
N LYS A 51 8.51 13.77 -2.32
CA LYS A 51 7.79 13.92 -3.60
C LYS A 51 6.36 13.39 -3.52
N ILE A 52 6.14 12.28 -2.80
CA ILE A 52 4.79 11.74 -2.56
C ILE A 52 3.95 12.77 -1.81
N VAL A 53 4.41 13.22 -0.63
CA VAL A 53 3.60 14.12 0.22
C VAL A 53 3.42 15.53 -0.35
N SER A 54 4.36 15.97 -1.19
CA SER A 54 4.30 17.28 -1.86
C SER A 54 3.40 17.29 -3.09
N ASN A 55 2.88 16.13 -3.52
CA ASN A 55 2.01 16.01 -4.68
C ASN A 55 0.58 15.60 -4.27
N PRO A 56 -0.39 16.53 -4.24
CA PRO A 56 -1.77 16.23 -3.83
C PRO A 56 -2.44 15.12 -4.62
N TRP A 57 -2.13 14.99 -5.91
CA TRP A 57 -2.67 13.93 -6.77
C TRP A 57 -2.17 12.54 -6.35
N VAL A 58 -0.87 12.42 -6.05
CA VAL A 58 -0.27 11.17 -5.57
C VAL A 58 -0.79 10.83 -4.18
N VAL A 59 -0.90 11.82 -3.30
CA VAL A 59 -1.49 11.63 -1.96
C VAL A 59 -2.91 11.08 -2.07
N GLY A 60 -3.77 11.70 -2.89
CA GLY A 60 -5.14 11.22 -3.11
C GLY A 60 -5.17 9.78 -3.63
N SER A 61 -4.30 9.46 -4.58
CA SER A 61 -4.19 8.11 -5.16
C SER A 61 -3.72 7.07 -4.15
N VAL A 62 -2.76 7.42 -3.28
CA VAL A 62 -2.28 6.54 -2.18
C VAL A 62 -3.38 6.31 -1.17
N VAL A 63 -4.08 7.36 -0.74
CA VAL A 63 -5.20 7.25 0.21
C VAL A 63 -6.31 6.38 -0.37
N TRP A 64 -6.67 6.59 -1.65
CA TRP A 64 -7.67 5.78 -2.35
C TRP A 64 -7.26 4.30 -2.44
N ASN A 65 -6.00 4.01 -2.78
CA ASN A 65 -5.49 2.63 -2.83
C ASN A 65 -5.47 1.97 -1.46
N ILE A 66 -5.07 2.69 -0.41
CA ILE A 66 -5.12 2.19 0.97
C ILE A 66 -6.58 1.89 1.34
N TYR A 67 -7.50 2.83 1.10
CA TYR A 67 -8.92 2.62 1.33
C TYR A 67 -9.40 1.34 0.66
N ASN A 68 -9.12 1.16 -0.63
CA ASN A 68 -9.45 -0.05 -1.39
C ASN A 68 -8.81 -1.32 -0.82
N ALA A 69 -7.56 -1.28 -0.36
CA ALA A 69 -6.90 -2.44 0.21
C ALA A 69 -7.55 -2.90 1.54
N PHE A 70 -8.14 -1.98 2.29
CA PHE A 70 -8.86 -2.28 3.54
C PHE A 70 -10.34 -2.61 3.32
N THR A 71 -11.02 -1.97 2.35
CA THR A 71 -12.39 -2.32 1.96
C THR A 71 -12.46 -3.62 1.18
N ASN A 72 -11.39 -4.03 0.49
CA ASN A 72 -11.41 -5.28 -0.28
C ASN A 72 -11.73 -6.44 0.69
N PRO A 73 -12.92 -7.05 0.58
CA PRO A 73 -13.17 -8.28 1.28
C PRO A 73 -12.17 -9.27 0.69
N LEU A 74 -11.27 -9.79 1.53
CA LEU A 74 -10.73 -11.11 1.21
C LEU A 74 -11.99 -11.96 1.06
N SER A 75 -12.16 -12.53 -0.12
CA SER A 75 -13.24 -13.43 -0.47
C SER A 75 -13.92 -14.01 0.77
N ASP A 76 -15.22 -13.75 0.92
CA ASP A 76 -16.17 -14.72 1.47
C ASP A 76 -16.16 -16.00 0.58
N GLY A 77 -14.98 -16.57 0.32
CA GLY A 77 -14.73 -17.54 -0.74
C GLY A 77 -13.40 -18.28 -0.55
N LEU A 78 -12.95 -18.40 0.69
CA LEU A 78 -12.27 -19.64 1.13
C LEU A 78 -13.19 -20.42 2.09
N GLY A 79 -14.51 -20.27 1.94
CA GLY A 79 -15.52 -21.12 2.55
C GLY A 79 -16.27 -21.88 1.46
N ASP A 80 -16.11 -23.20 1.52
CA ASP A 80 -16.98 -24.26 1.02
C ASP A 80 -17.17 -24.44 -0.49
N GLY A 81 -16.30 -25.28 -1.04
CA GLY A 81 -16.56 -26.10 -2.21
C GLY A 81 -15.81 -27.44 -2.05
N GLU A 82 -16.34 -28.27 -1.14
CA GLU A 82 -15.97 -29.68 -0.83
C GLU A 82 -14.65 -29.97 -0.10
#